data_AF-A0AAE4HRN7-F1
#
_entry.id   AF-A0AAE4HRN7-F1
#
_cell.length_a   1.000
_cell.length_b   1.000
_cell.length_c   1.000
_cell.angle_alpha   90.00
_cell.angle_beta   90.00
_cell.angle_gamma   90.00
#
_symmetry.space_group_name_H-M   'P 1'
#
loop_
_entity.id
_entity.type
_entity.pdbx_description
1 polymer ?
#
loop_
_entity_poly.entity_id
_entity_poly.type
_entity_poly.pdbx_seq_one_letter_code
_entity_poly.pdbx_strand_id
1 'polypeptide(L)' 'MNYNLQQELLIDTLAKEKVRSLHEQLHDRKVPLTDTQRDLSIRELRSYQELLYQNRLNRQIEVR' A
#
# COMPACT_ATOMS: atom_id res chain seq x y z
N MET A 1 -10.77 12.11 -0.44
CA MET A 1 -9.91 12.42 0.72
C MET A 1 -9.42 13.84 0.56
N ASN A 2 -9.47 14.69 1.59
CA ASN A 2 -9.02 16.08 1.50
C ASN A 2 -7.55 16.19 1.94
N TYR A 3 -6.65 15.58 1.17
CA TYR A 3 -5.22 15.76 1.35
C TYR A 3 -4.72 16.80 0.35
N ASN A 4 -3.76 17.63 0.75
CA ASN A 4 -3.08 18.49 -0.21
C ASN A 4 -2.09 17.66 -1.05
N LEU A 5 -1.64 18.21 -2.19
CA LEU A 5 -0.72 17.51 -3.11
C LEU A 5 0.53 16.95 -2.43
N GLN A 6 1.13 17.67 -1.47
CA GLN A 6 2.32 17.19 -0.75
C GLN A 6 2.00 15.98 0.13
N GLN A 7 0.86 16.00 0.82
CA GLN A 7 0.37 14.88 1.62
C GLN A 7 0.05 13.68 0.73
N GLU A 8 -0.53 13.89 -0.45
CA GLU A 8 -0.79 12.81 -1.40
C GLU A 8 0.49 12.16 -1.94
N LEU A 9 1.51 12.97 -2.24
CA LEU A 9 2.83 12.47 -2.65
C LEU A 9 3.52 11.68 -1.53
N LEU A 10 3.39 12.16 -0.30
CA LEU A 10 3.92 11.47 0.87
C LEU A 10 3.20 10.14 1.10
N ILE A 11 1.86 10.12 1.04
CA ILE A 11 1.06 8.91 1.18
C ILE A 11 1.42 7.89 0.10
N ASP A 12 1.55 8.31 -1.16
CA ASP A 12 1.95 7.44 -2.27
C ASP A 12 3.33 6.82 -2.05
N THR A 13 4.30 7.62 -1.58
CA THR A 13 5.66 7.15 -1.26
C THR A 13 5.65 6.10 -0.15
N LEU A 14 5.03 6.43 0.99
CA LEU A 14 4.98 5.55 2.16
C LEU A 14 4.19 4.26 1.87
N ALA A 15 3.08 4.35 1.15
CA ALA A 15 2.28 3.18 0.80
C ALA A 15 3.04 2.26 -0.17
N LYS A 16 3.79 2.80 -1.13
CA LYS A 16 4.66 1.99 -2.03
C LYS A 16 5.76 1.27 -1.27
N GLU A 17 6.41 1.93 -0.32
CA GLU A 17 7.42 1.30 0.54
C GLU A 17 6.82 0.15 1.35
N LYS A 18 5.64 0.37 1.94
CA LYS A 18 4.96 -0.64 2.73
C LYS A 18 4.51 -1.84 1.89
N VAL A 19 4.00 -1.60 0.68
CA VAL A 19 3.68 -2.66 -0.31
C VAL A 19 4.91 -3.49 -0.64
N ARG A 20 6.06 -2.85 -0.88
CA ARG A 20 7.32 -3.56 -1.17
C ARG A 20 7.74 -4.43 0.02
N SER A 21 7.73 -3.88 1.22
CA SER A 21 8.08 -4.61 2.45
C SER A 21 7.15 -5.80 2.70
N LEU A 22 5.83 -5.64 2.48
CA LEU A 22 4.86 -6.74 2.61
C LEU A 22 5.10 -7.83 1.55
N HIS A 23 5.42 -7.47 0.31
CA HIS A 23 5.79 -8.43 -0.71
C HIS A 23 7.06 -9.20 -0.34
N GLU A 24 8.09 -8.51 0.14
CA GLU A 24 9.33 -9.15 0.62
C GLU A 24 9.02 -10.13 1.75
N GLN A 25 8.23 -9.72 2.75
CA GLN A 25 7.85 -10.57 3.88
C GLN A 25 7.02 -11.79 3.45
N LEU A 26 6.10 -11.64 2.50
CA LEU A 26 5.26 -12.73 2.00
C LEU A 26 6.04 -13.75 1.16
N HIS A 27 7.11 -13.30 0.49
CA HIS A 27 7.98 -14.12 -0.35
C HIS A 27 9.26 -14.59 0.35
N ASP A 28 9.54 -14.10 1.57
CA ASP A 28 10.71 -14.53 2.33
C ASP A 28 10.57 -16.00 2.74
N ARG A 29 11.46 -16.82 2.18
CA ARG A 29 11.52 -18.26 2.47
C ARG A 29 12.30 -18.57 3.74
N LYS A 30 13.02 -17.60 4.30
CA LYS A 30 13.83 -17.76 5.52
C LYS A 30 12.99 -17.66 6.78
N VAL A 31 11.92 -16.86 6.76
CA VAL A 31 11.00 -16.69 7.89
C VAL A 31 9.59 -17.07 7.43
N PRO A 32 9.21 -18.35 7.54
CA PRO A 32 7.88 -18.77 7.15
C PRO A 32 6.84 -18.16 8.07
N LEU A 33 5.93 -17.36 7.49
CA LEU A 33 4.77 -16.84 8.18
C LEU A 33 3.79 -17.98 8.52
N THR A 34 3.15 -17.89 9.70
CA THR A 34 1.99 -18.72 9.99
C THR A 34 0.83 -18.36 9.05
N ASP A 35 -0.14 -19.26 8.89
CA ASP A 35 -1.31 -19.01 8.04
C ASP A 35 -2.02 -17.71 8.45
N THR A 36 -2.19 -17.46 9.75
CA THR A 36 -2.78 -16.21 10.25
C THR A 36 -1.94 -14.99 9.89
N GLN A 37 -0.62 -15.04 10.04
CA GLN A 37 0.27 -13.94 9.68
C GLN A 37 0.23 -13.66 8.18
N ARG A 38 0.24 -14.72 7.35
CA ARG A 38 0.11 -14.60 5.90
C ARG A 38 -1.23 -13.96 5.51
N ASP A 39 -2.33 -14.39 6.12
CA ASP A 39 -3.66 -13.85 5.84
C ASP A 39 -3.76 -12.36 6.22
N LEU A 40 -3.20 -11.99 7.38
CA LEU A 40 -3.10 -10.60 7.81
C LEU A 40 -2.27 -9.75 6.84
N SER A 41 -1.08 -10.22 6.46
CA SER A 41 -0.21 -9.51 5.51
C SER A 41 -0.86 -9.35 4.13
N ILE A 42 -1.62 -10.34 3.66
CA ILE A 42 -2.37 -10.24 2.40
C ILE A 42 -3.50 -9.19 2.51
N ARG A 43 -4.23 -9.16 3.62
CA ARG A 43 -5.28 -8.16 3.84
C ARG A 43 -4.69 -6.76 3.90
N GLU A 44 -3.59 -6.58 4.63
CA GLU A 44 -2.87 -5.32 4.73
C GLU A 44 -2.36 -4.85 3.35
N LEU A 45 -1.77 -5.76 2.57
CA LEU A 45 -1.31 -5.49 1.20
C LEU A 45 -2.45 -4.97 0.31
N ARG A 46 -3.63 -5.62 0.36
CA ARG A 46 -4.81 -5.17 -0.39
C ARG A 46 -5.27 -3.78 0.03
N SER A 47 -5.26 -3.47 1.33
CA SER A 47 -5.62 -2.13 1.82
C SER A 47 -4.68 -1.05 1.30
N TYR A 48 -3.36 -1.30 1.25
CA TYR A 48 -2.42 -0.35 0.67
C TYR A 48 -2.55 -0.21 -0.84
N GLN A 49 -2.83 -1.29 -1.56
CA GLN A 49 -3.11 -1.24 -3.00
C GLN A 49 -4.36 -0.41 -3.31
N GLU A 50 -5.42 -0.57 -2.52
CA GLU A 50 -6.64 0.25 -2.63
C GLU A 50 -6.34 1.73 -2.35
N LEU A 51 -5.56 2.03 -1.30
CA LEU A 51 -5.15 3.42 -0.99
C LEU A 51 -4.39 4.06 -2.14
N LEU A 52 -3.44 3.35 -2.75
CA LEU A 52 -2.70 3.82 -3.93
C LEU A 52 -3.61 4.04 -5.14
N TYR A 53 -4.58 3.15 -5.34
CA TYR A 53 -5.57 3.30 -6.41
C TYR A 53 -6.43 4.55 -6.21
N GLN A 54 -6.94 4.76 -5.00
CA GLN A 54 -7.72 5.96 -4.66
C GLN A 54 -6.89 7.24 -4.79
N ASN A 55 -5.62 7.23 -4.37
CA ASN A 55 -4.74 8.38 -4.53
C ASN A 55 -4.51 8.73 -6.02
N ARG A 56 -4.33 7.70 -6.86
CA ARG A 56 -4.23 7.89 -8.32
C ARG A 56 -5.50 8.48 -8.92
N LEU A 57 -6.67 8.00 -8.51
CA LEU A 57 -7.96 8.52 -8.98
C LEU A 57 -8.15 9.99 -8.57
N ASN A 58 -7.84 10.35 -7.32
CA ASN A 58 -7.97 11.73 -6.85
C ASN A 58 -7.10 12.69 -7.66
N ARG A 59 -5.83 12.35 -7.94
CA ARG A 59 -4.97 13.17 -8.80
C ARG A 59 -5.47 13.32 -10.22
N GLN A 60 -6.10 12.28 -10.79
CA GLN A 60 -6.68 12.38 -12.13
C GLN A 60 -7.90 13.31 -12.16
N ILE A 61 -8.64 13.41 -11.07
CA ILE A 61 -9.78 14.33 -10.93
C ILE A 61 -9.29 15.76 -10.71
N GLU A 62 -8.28 15.99 -9.85
CA GLU A 62 -7.73 17.34 -9.61
C GLU A 62 -7.04 17.96 -10.84
N VAL A 63 -6.53 17.14 -11.76
CA VAL A 63 -5.90 17.60 -13.01
C VAL A 63 -6.94 17.93 -14.11
N ARG A 64 -8.22 17.57 -13.93
CA ARG A 64 -9.32 17.90 -14.86
C ARG A 64 -10.01 19.20 -14.50
#